data_AF-A0A0F9KA84-F1
#
_entry.id   AF-A0A0F9KA84-F1
#
_cell.length_a   1.000
_cell.length_b   1.000
_cell.length_c   1.000
_cell.angle_alpha   90.00
_cell.angle_beta   90.00
_cell.angle_gamma   90.00
#
_symmetry.space_group_name_H-M   'P 1'
#
loop_
_entity.id
_entity.type
_entity.pdbx_description
1 polymer ?
#
loop_
_entity_poly.entity_id
_entity_poly.type
_entity_poly.pdbx_seq_one_letter_code
_entity_poly.pdbx_strand_id
1 'polypeptide(L)'
;MAIENPKTYSDWYWKNSVEATAEFDENIEEAFAPYFRGIFADLPDITELPSGMQTFMQALAEPPSAGFGGFALGVGVEMIDETLHTLMNPMMKMMGRSINRKAKETWLTSEQANTLFRRGKIQEDYWKLNVDSEGYEDIIGKFLYKSQEPYPSVPDLVLYSRYHGKPDEPWSEFQEWFDVDARDWPVWKWLGLQRLTTMQVQTLFRRGLISEHELQEHLAQIGWSSKDRPLIEQIGWSIPNAMLLVQGDLQQQISTDRIIRDISIADINPQYARQYLDAILTKPSSQDIIAYELRQDPDLSNLSARLQQIGIHPDYIDTYKTLAYPIPPVADIITMAVREAFTPAIAERFGQYEDYPPEFEEWALKKGLSTEWSKRYWAAHWSLPSANQGFEMLHRGVIEAPELDMLLRALDIMPFWRKKLTGIAFRRLSRVDIRRMYGVGVLTENEVYDAYLELGYNERDARRMSDFTVKQILATQSKFTSRDIISAYTKYMITNAEARSLLLDVGVKSENVKFILLTADYKKEWALTDNKISAIRNLYKKEVYDDSKARSELLRLDMPAERVDVLMEQWFIDEKDKAPRYWTTGQTLGFIKDKIITLERGRKELTELGYDTEHISVYLKATQ
;
A
#
# COMPACT_ATOMS: atom_id res chain seq x y z
N MET A 1 140.39 -12.90 -13.05
CA MET A 1 141.82 -12.64 -13.33
C MET A 1 142.81 -13.34 -12.39
N ALA A 2 142.50 -13.63 -11.11
CA ALA A 2 143.39 -14.44 -10.25
C ALA A 2 143.21 -15.98 -10.40
N ILE A 3 142.05 -16.44 -10.91
CA ILE A 3 141.66 -17.86 -11.01
C ILE A 3 142.22 -18.53 -12.29
N GLU A 4 142.33 -17.81 -13.40
CA GLU A 4 142.76 -18.41 -14.68
C GLU A 4 144.28 -18.63 -14.78
N ASN A 5 145.09 -17.90 -14.01
CA ASN A 5 146.55 -17.96 -14.09
C ASN A 5 147.22 -17.60 -12.73
N PRO A 6 147.26 -18.53 -11.76
CA PRO A 6 147.66 -18.23 -10.38
C PRO A 6 149.16 -17.95 -10.25
N LYS A 7 149.54 -16.82 -9.62
CA LYS A 7 150.95 -16.42 -9.42
C LYS A 7 151.41 -16.49 -7.97
N THR A 8 150.48 -16.54 -7.02
CA THR A 8 150.75 -16.66 -5.57
C THR A 8 150.07 -17.90 -5.00
N TYR A 9 150.53 -18.37 -3.83
CA TYR A 9 149.89 -19.48 -3.13
C TYR A 9 148.42 -19.18 -2.80
N SER A 10 148.08 -17.92 -2.49
CA SER A 10 146.70 -17.48 -2.29
C SER A 10 145.85 -17.58 -3.57
N ASP A 11 146.41 -17.27 -4.74
CA ASP A 11 145.68 -17.42 -6.01
C ASP A 11 145.46 -18.90 -6.35
N TRP A 12 146.45 -19.76 -6.10
CA TRP A 12 146.33 -21.20 -6.27
C TRP A 12 145.27 -21.80 -5.33
N TYR A 13 145.30 -21.42 -4.05
CA TYR A 13 144.32 -21.86 -3.07
C TYR A 13 142.90 -21.40 -3.47
N TRP A 14 142.74 -20.15 -3.89
CA TRP A 14 141.45 -19.64 -4.34
C TRP A 14 140.93 -20.33 -5.60
N LYS A 15 141.79 -20.56 -6.60
CA LYS A 15 141.43 -21.32 -7.81
C LYS A 15 140.96 -22.74 -7.46
N ASN A 16 141.75 -23.49 -6.68
CA ASN A 16 141.39 -24.85 -6.29
C ASN A 16 140.17 -24.88 -5.38
N SER A 17 139.96 -23.86 -4.55
CA SER A 17 138.74 -23.71 -3.76
C SER A 17 137.50 -23.49 -4.63
N VAL A 18 137.61 -22.70 -5.71
CA VAL A 18 136.51 -22.46 -6.67
C VAL A 18 136.25 -23.71 -7.52
N GLU A 19 137.29 -24.39 -7.98
CA GLU A 19 137.17 -25.66 -8.72
C GLU A 19 136.59 -26.77 -7.83
N ALA A 20 137.03 -26.89 -6.57
CA ALA A 20 136.44 -27.81 -5.60
C ALA A 20 134.98 -27.46 -5.28
N THR A 21 134.60 -26.18 -5.31
CA THR A 21 133.19 -25.77 -5.13
C THR A 21 132.36 -26.14 -6.36
N ALA A 22 132.86 -25.91 -7.58
CA ALA A 22 132.17 -26.29 -8.81
C ALA A 22 132.00 -27.81 -8.94
N GLU A 23 133.03 -28.60 -8.57
CA GLU A 23 132.97 -30.06 -8.55
C GLU A 23 132.05 -30.57 -7.43
N PHE A 24 131.99 -29.88 -6.29
CA PHE A 24 131.02 -30.19 -5.23
C PHE A 24 129.58 -29.90 -5.68
N ASP A 25 129.34 -28.78 -6.38
CA ASP A 25 128.03 -28.42 -6.94
C ASP A 25 127.59 -29.41 -8.04
N GLU A 26 128.48 -29.81 -8.96
CA GLU A 26 128.21 -30.85 -9.96
C GLU A 26 127.87 -32.21 -9.31
N ASN A 27 128.60 -32.61 -8.27
CA ASN A 27 128.31 -33.85 -7.54
C ASN A 27 126.96 -33.80 -6.82
N ILE A 28 126.58 -32.63 -6.25
CA ILE A 28 125.24 -32.41 -5.68
C ILE A 28 124.18 -32.53 -6.78
N GLU A 29 124.38 -31.88 -7.91
CA GLU A 29 123.46 -31.90 -9.05
C GLU A 29 123.26 -33.32 -9.61
N GLU A 30 124.33 -34.08 -9.83
CA GLU A 30 124.26 -35.49 -10.26
C GLU A 30 123.59 -36.37 -9.20
N ALA A 31 123.80 -36.11 -7.91
CA ALA A 31 123.18 -36.87 -6.84
C ALA A 31 121.66 -36.62 -6.75
N PHE A 32 121.19 -35.39 -6.96
CA PHE A 32 119.77 -35.03 -6.83
C PHE A 32 118.95 -35.20 -8.12
N ALA A 33 119.56 -35.04 -9.29
CA ALA A 33 118.86 -35.11 -10.58
C ALA A 33 118.03 -36.41 -10.78
N PRO A 34 118.49 -37.63 -10.39
CA PRO A 34 117.69 -38.84 -10.46
C PRO A 34 116.44 -38.82 -9.57
N TYR A 35 116.50 -38.16 -8.40
CA TYR A 35 115.35 -38.03 -7.50
C TYR A 35 114.29 -37.09 -8.07
N PHE A 36 114.70 -35.95 -8.65
CA PHE A 36 113.77 -35.07 -9.36
C PHE A 36 113.14 -35.77 -10.57
N ARG A 37 113.94 -36.54 -11.32
CA ARG A 37 113.46 -37.36 -12.44
C ARG A 37 112.42 -38.39 -11.99
N GLY A 38 112.64 -39.04 -10.84
CA GLY A 38 111.68 -39.97 -10.23
C GLY A 38 110.39 -39.29 -9.78
N ILE A 39 110.50 -38.20 -9.00
CA ILE A 39 109.34 -37.42 -8.52
C ILE A 39 108.51 -36.90 -9.70
N PHE A 40 109.15 -36.44 -10.77
CA PHE A 40 108.45 -35.94 -11.96
C PHE A 40 107.87 -37.07 -12.81
N ALA A 41 108.53 -38.24 -12.93
CA ALA A 41 107.97 -39.37 -13.67
C ALA A 41 106.63 -39.86 -13.11
N ASP A 42 106.42 -39.71 -11.80
CA ASP A 42 105.18 -40.07 -11.11
C ASP A 42 104.09 -38.99 -11.20
N LEU A 43 104.39 -37.81 -11.78
CA LEU A 43 103.40 -36.77 -12.06
C LEU A 43 102.67 -37.05 -13.38
N PRO A 44 101.38 -37.43 -13.35
CA PRO A 44 100.59 -37.53 -14.58
C PRO A 44 100.33 -36.13 -15.16
N ASP A 45 100.32 -36.04 -16.49
CA ASP A 45 99.88 -34.87 -17.27
C ASP A 45 100.80 -33.62 -17.17
N ILE A 46 102.12 -33.81 -17.06
CA ILE A 46 103.14 -32.72 -17.16
C ILE A 46 102.93 -31.85 -18.42
N THR A 47 102.40 -32.44 -19.49
CA THR A 47 102.08 -31.76 -20.75
C THR A 47 100.99 -30.70 -20.64
N GLU A 48 100.15 -30.74 -19.60
CA GLU A 48 99.11 -29.72 -19.33
C GLU A 48 99.67 -28.50 -18.58
N LEU A 49 100.93 -28.54 -18.13
CA LEU A 49 101.59 -27.41 -17.50
C LEU A 49 102.05 -26.37 -18.55
N PRO A 50 102.10 -25.07 -18.21
CA PRO A 50 102.66 -24.05 -19.08
C PRO A 50 104.10 -24.40 -19.52
N SER A 51 104.46 -24.10 -20.76
CA SER A 51 105.75 -24.50 -21.37
C SER A 51 106.98 -24.10 -20.54
N GLY A 52 106.97 -22.92 -19.92
CA GLY A 52 108.08 -22.48 -19.05
C GLY A 52 108.32 -23.38 -17.83
N MET A 53 107.28 -24.02 -17.30
CA MET A 53 107.38 -24.95 -16.16
C MET A 53 107.90 -26.32 -16.60
N GLN A 54 107.50 -26.79 -17.79
CA GLN A 54 108.06 -28.00 -18.39
C GLN A 54 109.57 -27.85 -18.58
N THR A 55 110.01 -26.69 -19.07
CA THR A 55 111.44 -26.36 -19.22
C THR A 55 112.16 -26.27 -17.87
N PHE A 56 111.55 -25.67 -16.85
CA PHE A 56 112.14 -25.58 -15.52
C PHE A 56 112.27 -26.95 -14.83
N MET A 57 111.23 -27.79 -14.90
CA MET A 57 111.27 -29.16 -14.37
C MET A 57 112.29 -30.02 -15.12
N GLN A 58 112.41 -29.83 -16.44
CA GLN A 58 113.42 -30.50 -17.23
C GLN A 58 114.84 -30.05 -16.85
N ALA A 59 115.06 -28.75 -16.59
CA ALA A 59 116.34 -28.22 -16.11
C ALA A 59 116.71 -28.71 -14.69
N LEU A 60 115.74 -29.10 -13.87
CA LEU A 60 115.98 -29.74 -12.57
C LEU A 60 116.30 -31.24 -12.68
N ALA A 61 115.67 -31.91 -13.65
CA ALA A 61 115.91 -33.33 -13.94
C ALA A 61 117.21 -33.57 -14.74
N GLU A 62 117.64 -32.57 -15.50
CA GLU A 62 118.84 -32.50 -16.33
C GLU A 62 119.45 -31.08 -16.24
N PRO A 63 120.31 -30.83 -15.23
CA PRO A 63 120.93 -29.52 -15.01
C PRO A 63 121.81 -29.08 -16.19
N PRO A 64 121.63 -27.86 -16.72
CA PRO A 64 122.37 -27.41 -17.90
C PRO A 64 123.81 -26.94 -17.61
N SER A 65 124.18 -26.69 -16.35
CA SER A 65 125.53 -26.23 -15.96
C SER A 65 125.81 -26.37 -14.46
N ALA A 66 127.07 -26.63 -14.09
CA ALA A 66 127.57 -26.61 -12.71
C ALA A 66 127.17 -25.35 -11.93
N GLY A 67 126.55 -25.53 -10.75
CA GLY A 67 126.07 -24.47 -9.87
C GLY A 67 124.58 -24.12 -10.08
N PHE A 68 123.92 -24.67 -11.10
CA PHE A 68 122.48 -24.48 -11.31
C PHE A 68 121.65 -25.15 -10.21
N GLY A 69 122.09 -26.29 -9.68
CA GLY A 69 121.49 -26.98 -8.55
C GLY A 69 121.60 -26.17 -7.26
N GLY A 70 122.72 -25.48 -7.04
CA GLY A 70 122.88 -24.52 -5.94
C GLY A 70 121.93 -23.33 -6.07
N PHE A 71 121.76 -22.78 -7.29
CA PHE A 71 120.76 -21.75 -7.58
C PHE A 71 119.32 -22.26 -7.39
N ALA A 72 118.99 -23.45 -7.89
CA ALA A 72 117.64 -23.99 -7.84
C ALA A 72 117.23 -24.46 -6.43
N LEU A 73 118.17 -25.02 -5.65
CA LEU A 73 117.98 -25.31 -4.23
C LEU A 73 117.89 -24.01 -3.40
N GLY A 74 118.68 -22.98 -3.74
CA GLY A 74 118.60 -21.66 -3.10
C GLY A 74 117.26 -20.95 -3.36
N VAL A 75 116.74 -21.04 -4.58
CA VAL A 75 115.38 -20.59 -4.95
C VAL A 75 114.29 -21.40 -4.21
N GLY A 76 114.55 -22.67 -3.90
CA GLY A 76 113.66 -23.52 -3.10
C GLY A 76 113.63 -23.19 -1.60
N VAL A 77 114.61 -22.45 -1.07
CA VAL A 77 114.74 -22.16 0.38
C VAL A 77 114.48 -20.69 0.72
N GLU A 78 114.72 -19.72 -0.18
CA GLU A 78 114.38 -18.31 0.04
C GLU A 78 113.73 -17.65 -1.20
N MET A 79 112.40 -17.75 -1.32
CA MET A 79 111.60 -16.95 -2.26
C MET A 79 110.43 -16.25 -1.55
N ILE A 80 110.73 -15.09 -0.98
CA ILE A 80 109.75 -14.15 -0.40
C ILE A 80 109.70 -12.92 -1.32
N ASP A 81 109.03 -13.07 -2.48
CA ASP A 81 108.47 -11.92 -3.19
C ASP A 81 106.99 -12.19 -3.52
N GLU A 82 106.11 -11.34 -2.99
CA GLU A 82 104.65 -11.48 -2.98
C GLU A 82 104.07 -11.51 -4.41
N THR A 83 104.79 -10.89 -5.36
CA THR A 83 104.49 -10.85 -6.79
C THR A 83 104.61 -12.21 -7.47
N LEU A 84 105.66 -12.98 -7.16
CA LEU A 84 105.89 -14.30 -7.76
C LEU A 84 104.94 -15.35 -7.17
N HIS A 85 104.72 -15.30 -5.86
CA HIS A 85 103.76 -16.17 -5.17
C HIS A 85 102.34 -16.01 -5.74
N THR A 86 101.94 -14.78 -6.10
CA THR A 86 100.62 -14.50 -6.69
C THR A 86 100.49 -15.05 -8.11
N LEU A 87 101.56 -14.99 -8.91
CA LEU A 87 101.61 -15.54 -10.27
C LEU A 87 101.62 -17.09 -10.28
N MET A 88 102.22 -17.71 -9.26
CA MET A 88 102.31 -19.18 -9.16
C MET A 88 101.11 -19.85 -8.46
N ASN A 89 100.28 -19.09 -7.73
CA ASN A 89 99.16 -19.64 -6.95
C ASN A 89 98.10 -20.40 -7.79
N PRO A 90 97.63 -19.88 -8.94
CA PRO A 90 96.71 -20.64 -9.81
C PRO A 90 97.30 -21.96 -10.29
N MET A 91 98.60 -21.98 -10.58
CA MET A 91 99.34 -23.15 -11.04
C MET A 91 99.45 -24.22 -9.95
N MET A 92 99.83 -23.84 -8.72
CA MET A 92 99.89 -24.76 -7.58
C MET A 92 98.51 -25.36 -7.25
N LYS A 93 97.43 -24.57 -7.38
CA LYS A 93 96.06 -25.07 -7.23
C LYS A 93 95.64 -26.07 -8.32
N MET A 94 96.08 -25.91 -9.56
CA MET A 94 95.81 -26.88 -10.63
C MET A 94 96.52 -28.21 -10.38
N MET A 95 97.81 -28.16 -9.99
CA MET A 95 98.58 -29.35 -9.63
C MET A 95 97.96 -30.07 -8.42
N GLY A 96 97.60 -29.34 -7.37
CA GLY A 96 96.90 -29.89 -6.20
C GLY A 96 95.55 -30.53 -6.55
N ARG A 97 94.77 -29.93 -7.46
CA ARG A 97 93.50 -30.52 -7.93
C ARG A 97 93.69 -31.80 -8.74
N SER A 98 94.73 -31.88 -9.58
CA SER A 98 95.04 -33.08 -10.36
C SER A 98 95.43 -34.25 -9.43
N ILE A 99 96.31 -33.99 -8.47
CA ILE A 99 96.73 -34.97 -7.46
C ILE A 99 95.52 -35.45 -6.65
N ASN A 100 94.71 -34.53 -6.10
CA ASN A 100 93.57 -34.88 -5.26
C ASN A 100 92.46 -35.62 -6.03
N ARG A 101 92.32 -35.40 -7.34
CA ARG A 101 91.35 -36.14 -8.18
C ARG A 101 91.67 -37.63 -8.26
N LYS A 102 92.95 -38.02 -8.31
CA LYS A 102 93.37 -39.44 -8.34
C LYS A 102 93.47 -40.03 -6.93
N ALA A 103 94.11 -39.32 -6.00
CA ALA A 103 94.31 -39.79 -4.64
C ALA A 103 92.99 -39.87 -3.84
N LYS A 104 91.99 -39.05 -4.20
CA LYS A 104 90.74 -38.87 -3.43
C LYS A 104 91.01 -38.55 -1.96
N GLU A 105 92.07 -37.81 -1.70
CA GLU A 105 92.58 -37.52 -0.37
C GLU A 105 91.77 -36.42 0.34
N THR A 106 90.85 -35.73 -0.35
CA THR A 106 89.99 -34.73 0.31
C THR A 106 88.96 -35.38 1.24
N TRP A 107 89.12 -35.20 2.55
CA TRP A 107 88.15 -35.61 3.58
C TRP A 107 87.11 -34.51 3.86
N LEU A 108 86.01 -34.89 4.51
CA LEU A 108 85.10 -33.91 5.12
C LEU A 108 85.84 -33.19 6.25
N THR A 109 85.48 -31.93 6.53
CA THR A 109 85.96 -31.29 7.75
C THR A 109 85.21 -31.79 8.98
N SER A 110 85.77 -31.69 10.19
CA SER A 110 85.03 -32.07 11.42
C SER A 110 83.68 -31.35 11.54
N GLU A 111 83.57 -30.10 11.09
CA GLU A 111 82.30 -29.35 11.07
C GLU A 111 81.27 -29.95 10.09
N GLN A 112 81.72 -30.34 8.89
CA GLN A 112 80.89 -31.01 7.89
C GLN A 112 80.45 -32.39 8.38
N ALA A 113 81.36 -33.16 8.97
CA ALA A 113 81.08 -34.46 9.55
C ALA A 113 80.12 -34.36 10.75
N ASN A 114 80.32 -33.41 11.67
CA ASN A 114 79.40 -33.14 12.79
C ASN A 114 77.98 -32.87 12.30
N THR A 115 77.84 -32.03 11.27
CA THR A 115 76.54 -31.71 10.66
C THR A 115 75.86 -32.94 10.07
N LEU A 116 76.61 -33.76 9.31
CA LEU A 116 76.08 -34.97 8.70
C LEU A 116 75.74 -36.04 9.74
N PHE A 117 76.58 -36.21 10.76
CA PHE A 117 76.39 -37.17 11.84
C PHE A 117 75.11 -36.83 12.63
N ARG A 118 74.94 -35.57 13.03
CA ARG A 118 73.74 -35.12 13.74
C ARG A 118 72.43 -35.34 12.96
N ARG A 119 72.50 -35.22 11.62
CA ARG A 119 71.35 -35.44 10.74
C ARG A 119 71.12 -36.93 10.41
N GLY A 120 71.86 -37.84 11.04
CA GLY A 120 71.81 -39.28 10.80
C GLY A 120 72.24 -39.68 9.40
N LYS A 121 73.09 -38.88 8.73
CA LYS A 121 73.53 -39.11 7.35
C LYS A 121 74.83 -39.89 7.23
N ILE A 122 75.61 -39.97 8.30
CA ILE A 122 76.80 -40.82 8.43
C ILE A 122 76.74 -41.59 9.75
N GLN A 123 77.43 -42.74 9.81
CA GLN A 123 77.52 -43.57 11.01
C GLN A 123 78.60 -43.06 11.98
N GLU A 124 78.51 -43.44 13.25
CA GLU A 124 79.44 -43.01 14.31
C GLU A 124 80.89 -43.39 14.00
N ASP A 125 81.13 -44.60 13.46
CA ASP A 125 82.47 -45.05 13.07
C ASP A 125 83.10 -44.16 11.99
N TYR A 126 82.29 -43.71 11.02
CA TYR A 126 82.75 -42.82 9.94
C TYR A 126 82.96 -41.38 10.43
N TRP A 127 82.10 -40.91 11.35
CA TRP A 127 82.28 -39.64 12.03
C TRP A 127 83.57 -39.62 12.85
N LYS A 128 83.80 -40.66 13.66
CA LYS A 128 84.99 -40.80 14.49
C LYS A 128 86.26 -40.85 13.63
N LEU A 129 86.27 -41.67 12.58
CA LEU A 129 87.39 -41.74 11.63
C LEU A 129 87.75 -40.36 11.06
N ASN A 130 86.74 -39.54 10.74
CA ASN A 130 86.97 -38.20 10.20
C ASN A 130 87.54 -37.23 11.24
N VAL A 131 86.98 -37.22 12.45
CA VAL A 131 87.45 -36.37 13.55
C VAL A 131 88.87 -36.76 13.98
N ASP A 132 89.16 -38.06 14.07
CA ASP A 132 90.49 -38.60 14.39
C ASP A 132 91.51 -38.24 13.29
N SER A 133 91.09 -38.25 12.02
CA SER A 133 91.94 -37.89 10.88
C SER A 133 92.37 -36.42 10.87
N GLU A 134 91.59 -35.52 11.50
CA GLU A 134 91.96 -34.12 11.72
C GLU A 134 92.82 -33.91 13.00
N GLY A 135 93.11 -34.99 13.75
CA GLY A 135 93.97 -34.96 14.92
C GLY A 135 93.27 -34.53 16.22
N TYR A 136 91.93 -34.52 16.26
CA TYR A 136 91.20 -34.27 17.50
C TYR A 136 91.25 -35.48 18.42
N GLU A 137 91.55 -35.27 19.70
CA GLU A 137 91.31 -36.26 20.75
C GLU A 137 89.79 -36.51 20.89
N ASP A 138 89.40 -37.74 21.22
CA ASP A 138 87.99 -38.19 21.35
C ASP A 138 87.09 -37.20 22.10
N ILE A 139 87.60 -36.66 23.21
CA ILE A 139 86.84 -35.74 24.07
C ILE A 139 86.72 -34.34 23.45
N ILE A 140 87.75 -33.87 22.76
CA ILE A 140 87.76 -32.56 22.11
C ILE A 140 86.84 -32.58 20.89
N GLY A 141 86.88 -33.67 20.10
CA GLY A 141 85.95 -33.90 19.01
C GLY A 141 84.49 -33.91 19.46
N LYS A 142 84.19 -34.56 20.60
CA LYS A 142 82.85 -34.52 21.22
C LYS A 142 82.45 -33.13 21.69
N PHE A 143 83.35 -32.34 22.25
CA PHE A 143 83.04 -30.95 22.63
C PHE A 143 82.81 -30.05 21.41
N LEU A 144 83.60 -30.20 20.36
CA LEU A 144 83.39 -29.51 19.09
C LEU A 144 82.03 -29.88 18.47
N TYR A 145 81.65 -31.16 18.52
CA TYR A 145 80.32 -31.61 18.11
C TYR A 145 79.22 -30.94 18.93
N LYS A 146 79.33 -30.95 20.27
CA LYS A 146 78.34 -30.34 21.17
C LYS A 146 78.24 -28.82 21.01
N SER A 147 79.34 -28.11 20.84
CA SER A 147 79.33 -26.65 20.67
C SER A 147 78.65 -26.21 19.38
N GLN A 148 78.59 -27.09 18.38
CA GLN A 148 77.90 -26.85 17.12
C GLN A 148 76.40 -27.21 17.19
N GLU A 149 75.91 -27.77 18.30
CA GLU A 149 74.48 -28.07 18.47
C GLU A 149 73.63 -26.80 18.43
N PRO A 150 72.43 -26.82 17.82
CA PRO A 150 71.52 -25.69 17.91
C PRO A 150 71.21 -25.43 19.39
N TYR A 151 71.56 -24.24 19.86
CA TYR A 151 71.31 -23.81 21.22
C TYR A 151 70.27 -22.68 21.19
N PRO A 152 69.31 -22.63 22.14
CA PRO A 152 68.32 -21.57 22.17
C PRO A 152 68.98 -20.19 22.21
N SER A 153 68.35 -19.20 21.56
CA SER A 153 68.87 -17.83 21.60
C SER A 153 68.73 -17.24 23.01
N VAL A 154 69.55 -16.24 23.35
CA VAL A 154 69.44 -15.55 24.64
C VAL A 154 68.01 -15.03 24.91
N PRO A 155 67.30 -14.40 23.95
CA PRO A 155 65.87 -14.06 24.13
C PRO A 155 64.95 -15.26 24.42
N ASP A 156 65.16 -16.41 23.77
CA ASP A 156 64.37 -17.62 24.03
C ASP A 156 64.62 -18.15 25.45
N LEU A 157 65.87 -18.12 25.91
CA LEU A 157 66.22 -18.49 27.28
C LEU A 157 65.66 -17.50 28.32
N VAL A 158 65.68 -16.19 28.03
CA VAL A 158 65.04 -15.19 28.88
C VAL A 158 63.53 -15.46 28.96
N LEU A 159 62.88 -15.79 27.84
CA LEU A 159 61.46 -16.15 27.81
C LEU A 159 61.20 -17.43 28.61
N TYR A 160 61.95 -18.49 28.36
CA TYR A 160 61.88 -19.75 29.10
C TYR A 160 62.00 -19.52 30.61
N SER A 161 63.00 -18.72 31.01
CA SER A 161 63.28 -18.39 32.41
C SER A 161 62.13 -17.66 33.11
N ARG A 162 61.31 -16.89 32.37
CA ARG A 162 60.10 -16.26 32.93
C ARG A 162 58.98 -17.25 33.22
N TYR A 163 58.90 -18.36 32.49
CA TYR A 163 57.89 -19.41 32.72
C TYR A 163 58.31 -20.43 33.77
N HIS A 164 59.61 -20.64 33.95
CA HIS A 164 60.17 -21.66 34.85
C HIS A 164 60.77 -21.09 36.14
N GLY A 165 61.11 -19.80 36.16
CA GLY A 165 61.56 -19.07 37.35
C GLY A 165 60.58 -17.97 37.79
N LYS A 166 61.12 -16.86 38.32
CA LYS A 166 60.31 -15.67 38.66
C LYS A 166 60.10 -14.79 37.42
N PRO A 167 58.85 -14.52 36.99
CA PRO A 167 58.59 -13.77 35.76
C PRO A 167 59.23 -12.37 35.69
N ASP A 168 59.28 -11.62 36.80
CA ASP A 168 59.85 -10.25 36.82
C ASP A 168 61.36 -10.22 37.11
N GLU A 169 61.92 -11.35 37.55
CA GLU A 169 63.31 -11.53 37.95
C GLU A 169 63.89 -12.84 37.38
N PRO A 170 63.96 -13.00 36.03
CA PRO A 170 64.30 -14.29 35.43
C PRO A 170 65.79 -14.68 35.57
N TRP A 171 66.61 -13.85 36.22
CA TRP A 171 68.07 -14.04 36.32
C TRP A 171 68.44 -15.38 36.93
N SER A 172 67.77 -15.75 38.03
CA SER A 172 68.15 -16.92 38.82
C SER A 172 68.04 -18.22 38.02
N GLU A 173 67.03 -18.30 37.16
CA GLU A 173 66.78 -19.43 36.25
C GLU A 173 67.66 -19.32 34.99
N PHE A 174 67.81 -18.11 34.42
CA PHE A 174 68.58 -17.91 33.20
C PHE A 174 70.06 -18.34 33.32
N GLN A 175 70.70 -18.00 34.44
CA GLN A 175 72.12 -18.29 34.68
C GLN A 175 72.43 -19.79 34.79
N GLU A 176 71.43 -20.66 34.96
CA GLU A 176 71.62 -22.12 34.93
C GLU A 176 71.87 -22.64 33.51
N TRP A 177 71.42 -21.89 32.51
CA TRP A 177 71.47 -22.28 31.10
C TRP A 177 72.59 -21.56 30.35
N PHE A 178 72.74 -20.25 30.54
CA PHE A 178 73.70 -19.44 29.80
C PHE A 178 74.50 -18.51 30.71
N ASP A 179 75.82 -18.54 30.56
CA ASP A 179 76.74 -17.66 31.27
C ASP A 179 76.75 -16.27 30.62
N VAL A 180 76.20 -15.28 31.31
CA VAL A 180 76.19 -13.87 30.88
C VAL A 180 76.74 -12.99 31.98
N ASP A 181 77.51 -11.98 31.60
CA ASP A 181 78.04 -11.02 32.55
C ASP A 181 76.90 -10.24 33.23
N ALA A 182 77.00 -10.05 34.55
CA ALA A 182 76.03 -9.29 35.33
C ALA A 182 75.84 -7.85 34.81
N ARG A 183 76.86 -7.27 34.17
CA ARG A 183 76.83 -5.97 33.49
C ARG A 183 75.89 -5.97 32.28
N ASP A 184 75.85 -7.06 31.53
CA ASP A 184 75.11 -7.15 30.26
C ASP A 184 73.67 -7.63 30.47
N TRP A 185 73.39 -8.29 31.60
CA TRP A 185 72.06 -8.77 31.95
C TRP A 185 70.93 -7.72 31.85
N PRO A 186 71.07 -6.47 32.32
CA PRO A 186 70.01 -5.47 32.21
C PRO A 186 69.54 -5.24 30.77
N VAL A 187 70.45 -5.34 29.79
CA VAL A 187 70.13 -5.19 28.36
C VAL A 187 69.32 -6.38 27.88
N TRP A 188 69.75 -7.61 28.16
CA TRP A 188 69.01 -8.82 27.79
C TRP A 188 67.64 -8.93 28.47
N LYS A 189 67.56 -8.56 29.75
CA LYS A 189 66.30 -8.48 30.49
C LYS A 189 65.31 -7.53 29.82
N TRP A 190 65.79 -6.36 29.38
CA TRP A 190 64.97 -5.38 28.67
C TRP A 190 64.55 -5.84 27.28
N LEU A 191 65.47 -6.41 26.49
CA LEU A 191 65.19 -6.95 25.15
C LEU A 191 64.13 -8.07 25.18
N GLY A 192 64.07 -8.84 26.27
CA GLY A 192 63.05 -9.88 26.49
C GLY A 192 61.67 -9.36 26.89
N LEU A 193 61.47 -8.05 27.08
CA LEU A 193 60.15 -7.48 27.37
C LEU A 193 59.34 -7.24 26.08
N GLN A 194 58.02 -7.37 26.21
CA GLN A 194 57.09 -6.85 25.22
C GLN A 194 57.05 -5.32 25.31
N ARG A 195 56.90 -4.64 24.17
CA ARG A 195 56.79 -3.17 24.09
C ARG A 195 55.44 -2.82 23.48
N LEU A 196 54.87 -1.69 23.89
CA LEU A 196 53.66 -1.19 23.27
C LEU A 196 53.91 -0.96 21.77
N THR A 197 53.01 -1.47 20.94
CA THR A 197 53.04 -1.22 19.50
C THR A 197 52.42 0.14 19.20
N THR A 198 52.72 0.73 18.04
CA THR A 198 52.10 1.98 17.56
C THR A 198 50.58 1.96 17.73
N MET A 199 49.94 0.86 17.33
CA MET A 199 48.47 0.69 17.42
C MET A 199 47.97 0.66 18.86
N GLN A 200 48.70 -0.01 19.76
CA GLN A 200 48.35 -0.05 21.18
C GLN A 200 48.46 1.34 21.81
N VAL A 201 49.54 2.08 21.55
CA VAL A 201 49.73 3.45 22.07
C VAL A 201 48.63 4.39 21.56
N GLN A 202 48.34 4.38 20.26
CA GLN A 202 47.22 5.16 19.71
C GLN A 202 45.88 4.76 20.35
N THR A 203 45.66 3.47 20.61
CA THR A 203 44.43 3.00 21.27
C THR A 203 44.31 3.49 22.70
N LEU A 204 45.42 3.48 23.46
CA LEU A 204 45.46 4.03 24.82
C LEU A 204 45.14 5.53 24.81
N PHE A 205 45.72 6.28 23.86
CA PHE A 205 45.44 7.71 23.69
C PHE A 205 43.99 7.99 23.33
N ARG A 206 43.42 7.31 22.33
CA ARG A 206 42.00 7.45 21.95
C ARG A 206 41.04 7.11 23.09
N ARG A 207 41.45 6.26 24.03
CA ARG A 207 40.68 5.89 25.24
C ARG A 207 40.92 6.84 26.42
N GLY A 208 41.77 7.86 26.27
CA GLY A 208 42.11 8.81 27.32
C GLY A 208 42.92 8.22 28.47
N LEU A 209 43.59 7.09 28.24
CA LEU A 209 44.42 6.41 29.26
C LEU A 209 45.83 6.98 29.36
N ILE A 210 46.25 7.71 28.33
CA ILE A 210 47.51 8.46 28.28
C ILE A 210 47.24 9.83 27.66
N SER A 211 48.06 10.82 28.01
CA SER A 211 48.05 12.17 27.46
C SER A 211 48.68 12.23 26.06
N GLU A 212 48.49 13.36 25.37
CA GLU A 212 49.16 13.64 24.09
C GLU A 212 50.69 13.65 24.25
N HIS A 213 51.19 14.18 25.37
CA HIS A 213 52.63 14.17 25.66
C HIS A 213 53.18 12.72 25.78
N GLU A 214 52.48 11.85 26.52
CA GLU A 214 52.86 10.44 26.67
C GLU A 214 52.73 9.66 25.36
N LEU A 215 51.75 9.97 24.51
CA LEU A 215 51.67 9.42 23.14
C LEU A 215 52.93 9.76 22.35
N GLN A 216 53.33 11.03 22.32
CA GLN A 216 54.48 11.49 21.56
C GLN A 216 55.79 10.88 22.07
N GLU A 217 55.91 10.69 23.39
CA GLU A 217 57.03 9.99 24.01
C GLU A 217 57.08 8.50 23.59
N HIS A 218 55.97 7.77 23.71
CA HIS A 218 55.93 6.36 23.34
C HIS A 218 56.19 6.14 21.84
N LEU A 219 55.66 7.00 20.96
CA LEU A 219 55.97 6.93 19.53
C LEU A 219 57.46 7.20 19.25
N ALA A 220 58.10 8.07 20.04
CA ALA A 220 59.54 8.28 19.98
C ALA A 220 60.32 7.02 20.40
N GLN A 221 59.94 6.38 21.50
CA GLN A 221 60.54 5.15 22.01
C GLN A 221 60.39 3.98 21.02
N ILE A 222 59.28 3.91 20.30
CA ILE A 222 59.03 2.92 19.24
C ILE A 222 59.94 3.16 18.01
N GLY A 223 60.35 4.41 17.78
CA GLY A 223 61.27 4.76 16.69
C GLY A 223 60.68 5.68 15.61
N TRP A 224 59.49 6.25 15.82
CA TRP A 224 58.95 7.24 14.88
C TRP A 224 59.72 8.56 14.97
N SER A 225 60.04 9.12 13.82
CA SER A 225 60.72 10.42 13.72
C SER A 225 59.83 11.54 14.26
N SER A 226 60.42 12.62 14.77
CA SER A 226 59.64 13.79 15.23
C SER A 226 58.74 14.38 14.14
N LYS A 227 59.10 14.20 12.87
CA LYS A 227 58.31 14.64 11.71
C LYS A 227 57.07 13.77 11.48
N ASP A 228 57.18 12.46 11.70
CA ASP A 228 56.12 11.51 11.36
C ASP A 228 55.12 11.32 12.51
N ARG A 229 55.51 11.55 13.76
CA ARG A 229 54.61 11.33 14.92
C ARG A 229 53.25 12.04 14.82
N PRO A 230 53.16 13.31 14.38
CA PRO A 230 51.84 13.95 14.20
C PRO A 230 51.00 13.28 13.11
N LEU A 231 51.63 12.75 12.05
CA LEU A 231 50.93 12.00 10.99
C LEU A 231 50.44 10.65 11.51
N ILE A 232 51.29 9.96 12.27
CA ILE A 232 50.94 8.69 12.91
C ILE A 232 49.83 8.89 13.93
N GLU A 233 49.85 9.96 14.72
CA GLU A 233 48.73 10.33 15.58
C GLU A 233 47.43 10.51 14.76
N GLN A 234 47.48 11.28 13.68
CA GLN A 234 46.31 11.58 12.85
C GLN A 234 45.67 10.32 12.25
N ILE A 235 46.44 9.39 11.69
CA ILE A 235 45.91 8.12 11.14
C ILE A 235 45.41 7.17 12.23
N GLY A 236 45.64 7.48 13.51
CA GLY A 236 45.06 6.75 14.62
C GLY A 236 43.55 6.95 14.70
N TRP A 237 43.00 8.07 14.21
CA TRP A 237 41.56 8.30 14.27
C TRP A 237 40.82 7.54 13.19
N SER A 238 39.67 6.94 13.55
CA SER A 238 38.75 6.38 12.57
C SER A 238 38.00 7.51 11.86
N ILE A 239 37.99 7.50 10.54
CA ILE A 239 37.20 8.42 9.74
C ILE A 239 35.80 7.81 9.54
N PRO A 240 34.70 8.57 9.70
CA PRO A 240 33.37 8.08 9.34
C PRO A 240 33.34 7.59 7.90
N ASN A 241 32.56 6.55 7.60
CA ASN A 241 32.41 6.14 6.20
C ASN A 241 31.84 7.30 5.36
N ALA A 242 32.17 7.31 4.07
CA ALA A 242 31.84 8.42 3.17
C ALA A 242 30.34 8.75 3.15
N MET A 243 29.46 7.76 3.29
CA MET A 243 28.00 7.99 3.30
C MET A 243 27.56 8.77 4.54
N LEU A 244 28.03 8.40 5.73
CA LEU A 244 27.72 9.13 6.98
C LEU A 244 28.28 10.55 6.94
N LEU A 245 29.49 10.71 6.40
CA LEU A 245 30.12 12.01 6.25
C LEU A 245 29.27 12.90 5.33
N VAL A 246 28.88 12.40 4.16
CA VAL A 246 27.99 13.11 3.22
C VAL A 246 26.65 13.46 3.86
N GLN A 247 26.03 12.55 4.63
CA GLN A 247 24.77 12.85 5.31
C GLN A 247 24.92 13.99 6.33
N GLY A 248 26.00 13.97 7.12
CA GLY A 248 26.31 15.05 8.06
C GLY A 248 26.60 16.38 7.36
N ASP A 249 27.31 16.35 6.23
CA ASP A 249 27.63 17.54 5.45
C ASP A 249 26.39 18.15 4.79
N LEU A 250 25.51 17.30 4.22
CA LEU A 250 24.23 17.74 3.65
C LEU A 250 23.34 18.37 4.72
N GLN A 251 23.26 17.77 5.91
CA GLN A 251 22.51 18.32 7.04
C GLN A 251 23.05 19.69 7.46
N GLN A 252 24.37 19.87 7.43
CA GLN A 252 25.06 21.12 7.75
C GLN A 252 25.07 22.13 6.59
N GLN A 253 24.47 21.80 5.44
CA GLN A 253 24.46 22.65 4.24
C GLN A 253 25.85 23.04 3.75
N ILE A 254 26.80 22.12 3.90
CA ILE A 254 28.16 22.27 3.39
C ILE A 254 28.15 22.30 1.86
N SER A 255 29.05 23.07 1.26
CA SER A 255 29.12 23.20 -0.21
C SER A 255 29.50 21.87 -0.88
N THR A 256 28.97 21.63 -2.09
CA THR A 256 29.23 20.41 -2.86
C THR A 256 30.73 20.14 -3.06
N ASP A 257 31.52 21.19 -3.30
CA ASP A 257 32.98 21.03 -3.47
C ASP A 257 33.67 20.56 -2.19
N ARG A 258 33.13 20.93 -1.03
CA ARG A 258 33.63 20.47 0.26
C ARG A 258 33.19 19.02 0.53
N ILE A 259 31.93 18.68 0.26
CA ILE A 259 31.43 17.29 0.33
C ILE A 259 32.29 16.34 -0.50
N ILE A 260 32.62 16.73 -1.74
CA ILE A 260 33.46 15.92 -2.65
C ILE A 260 34.85 15.69 -2.04
N ARG A 261 35.44 16.69 -1.36
CA ARG A 261 36.73 16.52 -0.68
C ARG A 261 36.61 15.60 0.54
N ASP A 262 35.57 15.77 1.33
CA ASP A 262 35.38 14.98 2.55
C ASP A 262 35.07 13.50 2.22
N ILE A 263 34.38 13.21 1.10
CA ILE A 263 34.25 11.84 0.55
C ILE A 263 35.63 11.19 0.33
N SER A 264 36.60 11.95 -0.17
CA SER A 264 37.96 11.43 -0.38
C SER A 264 38.77 11.26 0.89
N ILE A 265 38.49 12.04 1.93
CA ILE A 265 39.05 11.82 3.26
C ILE A 265 38.54 10.48 3.82
N ALA A 266 37.31 10.09 3.50
CA ALA A 266 36.71 8.80 3.87
C ALA A 266 37.04 7.65 2.89
N ASP A 267 38.28 7.62 2.40
CA ASP A 267 38.89 6.54 1.59
C ASP A 267 38.27 6.27 0.20
N ILE A 268 37.41 7.15 -0.32
CA ILE A 268 36.95 7.06 -1.72
C ILE A 268 37.92 7.80 -2.63
N ASN A 269 38.47 7.11 -3.64
CA ASN A 269 39.39 7.72 -4.59
C ASN A 269 38.78 9.03 -5.18
N PRO A 270 39.52 10.16 -5.16
CA PRO A 270 39.04 11.45 -5.66
C PRO A 270 38.43 11.42 -7.06
N GLN A 271 38.91 10.52 -7.92
CA GLN A 271 38.35 10.31 -9.26
C GLN A 271 36.86 9.91 -9.24
N TYR A 272 36.44 9.16 -8.22
CA TYR A 272 35.09 8.63 -8.09
C TYR A 272 34.23 9.40 -7.09
N ALA A 273 34.77 10.39 -6.38
CA ALA A 273 34.04 11.10 -5.32
C ALA A 273 32.74 11.76 -5.81
N ARG A 274 32.74 12.35 -7.01
CA ARG A 274 31.52 12.89 -7.62
C ARG A 274 30.53 11.80 -8.02
N GLN A 275 31.01 10.73 -8.63
CA GLN A 275 30.16 9.58 -8.99
C GLN A 275 29.55 8.93 -7.75
N TYR A 276 30.31 8.83 -6.66
CA TYR A 276 29.85 8.35 -5.37
C TYR A 276 28.73 9.24 -4.83
N LEU A 277 28.94 10.55 -4.79
CA LEU A 277 27.93 11.51 -4.35
C LEU A 277 26.63 11.34 -5.15
N ASP A 278 26.72 11.38 -6.48
CA ASP A 278 25.57 11.22 -7.38
C ASP A 278 24.88 9.86 -7.18
N ALA A 279 25.64 8.80 -6.88
CA ALA A 279 25.14 7.45 -6.62
C ALA A 279 24.43 7.29 -5.27
N ILE A 280 24.76 8.08 -4.24
CA ILE A 280 24.11 8.00 -2.92
C ILE A 280 23.01 9.04 -2.70
N LEU A 281 23.01 10.15 -3.45
CA LEU A 281 21.93 11.14 -3.38
C LEU A 281 20.59 10.48 -3.71
N THR A 282 19.54 10.84 -2.98
CA THR A 282 18.20 10.29 -3.21
C THR A 282 17.73 10.61 -4.62
N LYS A 283 17.25 9.58 -5.32
CA LYS A 283 16.58 9.72 -6.63
C LYS A 283 15.07 9.79 -6.43
N PRO A 284 14.33 10.45 -7.34
CA PRO A 284 12.87 10.36 -7.35
C PRO A 284 12.41 8.90 -7.41
N SER A 285 11.26 8.60 -6.79
CA SER A 285 10.71 7.25 -6.86
C SER A 285 10.30 6.90 -8.30
N SER A 286 10.25 5.62 -8.65
CA SER A 286 9.81 5.18 -9.98
C SER A 286 8.41 5.71 -10.34
N GLN A 287 7.51 5.81 -9.35
CA GLN A 287 6.16 6.36 -9.51
C GLN A 287 6.18 7.87 -9.79
N ASP A 288 7.05 8.64 -9.13
CA ASP A 288 7.18 10.07 -9.40
C ASP A 288 7.73 10.32 -10.81
N ILE A 289 8.69 9.50 -11.26
CA ILE A 289 9.22 9.56 -12.62
C ILE A 289 8.12 9.26 -13.63
N ILE A 290 7.34 8.18 -13.43
CA ILE A 290 6.21 7.85 -14.31
C ILE A 290 5.22 9.01 -14.38
N ALA A 291 4.80 9.52 -13.23
CA ALA A 291 3.83 10.62 -13.16
C ALA A 291 4.38 11.92 -13.78
N TYR A 292 5.68 12.18 -13.68
CA TYR A 292 6.34 13.30 -14.33
C TYR A 292 6.37 13.11 -15.85
N GLU A 293 6.83 11.95 -16.32
CA GLU A 293 6.94 11.65 -17.75
C GLU A 293 5.57 11.67 -18.43
N LEU A 294 4.52 11.08 -17.83
CA LEU A 294 3.15 11.17 -18.34
C LEU A 294 2.69 12.63 -18.58
N ARG A 295 3.09 13.57 -17.73
CA ARG A 295 2.72 14.99 -17.88
C ARG A 295 3.48 15.70 -18.99
N GLN A 296 4.67 15.23 -19.32
CA GLN A 296 5.51 15.79 -20.39
C GLN A 296 5.20 15.14 -21.74
N ASP A 297 5.18 13.81 -21.76
CA ASP A 297 4.99 12.96 -22.92
C ASP A 297 4.17 11.71 -22.52
N PRO A 298 2.86 11.68 -22.83
CA PRO A 298 2.01 10.53 -22.55
C PRO A 298 2.41 9.24 -23.27
N ASP A 299 3.29 9.27 -24.27
CA ASP A 299 3.83 8.06 -24.94
C ASP A 299 5.02 7.44 -24.17
N LEU A 300 5.46 8.10 -23.09
CA LEU A 300 6.51 7.61 -22.20
C LEU A 300 7.84 7.30 -22.92
N SER A 301 8.19 8.08 -23.95
CA SER A 301 9.36 7.82 -24.79
C SER A 301 10.68 7.81 -23.99
N ASN A 302 10.79 8.69 -23.00
CA ASN A 302 11.99 8.83 -22.16
C ASN A 302 11.96 7.95 -20.89
N LEU A 303 10.83 7.31 -20.58
CA LEU A 303 10.66 6.61 -19.29
C LEU A 303 11.70 5.50 -19.10
N SER A 304 12.01 4.74 -20.14
CA SER A 304 13.01 3.66 -20.09
C SER A 304 14.37 4.15 -19.60
N ALA A 305 14.88 5.25 -20.18
CA ALA A 305 16.18 5.82 -19.82
C ALA A 305 16.17 6.40 -18.40
N ARG A 306 15.07 7.07 -18.00
CA ARG A 306 14.91 7.64 -16.66
C ARG A 306 14.86 6.58 -15.57
N LEU A 307 14.12 5.49 -15.79
CA LEU A 307 14.05 4.38 -14.83
C LEU A 307 15.40 3.67 -14.69
N GLN A 308 16.11 3.44 -15.80
CA GLN A 308 17.47 2.88 -15.75
C GLN A 308 18.45 3.79 -14.98
N GLN A 309 18.34 5.11 -15.15
CA GLN A 309 19.21 6.08 -14.47
C GLN A 309 19.10 6.00 -12.94
N ILE A 310 17.94 5.60 -12.41
CA ILE A 310 17.74 5.41 -10.96
C ILE A 310 17.99 3.96 -10.50
N GLY A 311 18.43 3.08 -11.40
CA GLY A 311 18.80 1.69 -11.09
C GLY A 311 17.71 0.64 -11.34
N ILE A 312 16.61 0.96 -12.04
CA ILE A 312 15.63 -0.06 -12.43
C ILE A 312 16.21 -0.97 -13.52
N HIS A 313 16.19 -2.27 -13.28
CA HIS A 313 16.67 -3.27 -14.23
C HIS A 313 15.85 -3.24 -15.55
N PRO A 314 16.49 -3.34 -16.73
CA PRO A 314 15.79 -3.29 -18.02
C PRO A 314 14.61 -4.24 -18.17
N ASP A 315 14.68 -5.45 -17.59
CA ASP A 315 13.62 -6.45 -17.64
C ASP A 315 12.28 -6.01 -17.01
N TYR A 316 12.30 -5.02 -16.12
CA TYR A 316 11.09 -4.51 -15.45
C TYR A 316 10.53 -3.24 -16.10
N ILE A 317 11.17 -2.71 -17.16
CA ILE A 317 10.71 -1.47 -17.82
C ILE A 317 9.30 -1.63 -18.37
N ASP A 318 9.00 -2.77 -19.01
CA ASP A 318 7.68 -3.05 -19.58
C ASP A 318 6.60 -3.12 -18.50
N THR A 319 6.95 -3.68 -17.32
CA THR A 319 6.06 -3.68 -16.16
C THR A 319 5.69 -2.25 -15.74
N TYR A 320 6.66 -1.35 -15.64
CA TYR A 320 6.40 0.05 -15.28
C TYR A 320 5.62 0.81 -16.36
N LYS A 321 5.90 0.56 -17.65
CA LYS A 321 5.12 1.13 -18.76
C LYS A 321 3.67 0.68 -18.72
N THR A 322 3.43 -0.60 -18.45
CA THR A 322 2.08 -1.14 -18.30
C THR A 322 1.36 -0.52 -17.10
N LEU A 323 2.03 -0.41 -15.95
CA LEU A 323 1.46 0.17 -14.74
C LEU A 323 1.24 1.69 -14.81
N ALA A 324 1.91 2.38 -15.74
CA ALA A 324 1.71 3.82 -15.96
C ALA A 324 0.30 4.15 -16.46
N TYR A 325 -0.38 3.18 -17.09
CA TYR A 325 -1.77 3.34 -17.55
C TYR A 325 -2.73 2.55 -16.66
N PRO A 326 -3.19 3.13 -15.54
CA PRO A 326 -4.06 2.42 -14.62
C PRO A 326 -5.39 2.05 -15.28
N ILE A 327 -5.84 0.83 -14.99
CA ILE A 327 -7.22 0.41 -15.25
C ILE A 327 -8.12 1.13 -14.22
N PRO A 328 -9.26 1.71 -14.63
CA PRO A 328 -10.22 2.32 -13.71
C PRO A 328 -10.62 1.41 -12.55
N PRO A 329 -10.93 1.98 -11.37
CA PRO A 329 -11.48 1.22 -10.26
C PRO A 329 -12.71 0.41 -10.68
N VAL A 330 -12.89 -0.77 -10.08
CA VAL A 330 -14.01 -1.68 -10.42
C VAL A 330 -15.37 -1.00 -10.28
N ALA A 331 -15.56 -0.10 -9.30
CA ALA A 331 -16.80 0.66 -9.13
C ALA A 331 -17.11 1.56 -10.34
N ASP A 332 -16.09 2.19 -10.92
CA ASP A 332 -16.23 3.04 -12.10
C ASP A 332 -16.50 2.18 -13.34
N ILE A 333 -15.84 1.02 -13.45
CA ILE A 333 -16.12 0.03 -14.50
C ILE A 333 -17.57 -0.47 -14.42
N ILE A 334 -18.09 -0.77 -13.23
CA ILE A 334 -19.49 -1.15 -13.02
C ILE A 334 -20.41 -0.01 -13.47
N THR A 335 -20.10 1.23 -13.09
CA THR A 335 -20.88 2.41 -13.49
C THR A 335 -20.89 2.55 -15.02
N MET A 336 -19.74 2.42 -15.68
CA MET A 336 -19.63 2.43 -17.14
C MET A 336 -20.43 1.29 -17.79
N ALA A 337 -20.43 0.09 -17.20
CA ALA A 337 -21.20 -1.06 -17.68
C ALA A 337 -22.71 -0.84 -17.57
N VAL A 338 -23.18 -0.37 -16.42
CA VAL A 338 -24.60 -0.07 -16.19
C VAL A 338 -25.06 1.08 -17.08
N ARG A 339 -24.21 2.09 -17.28
CA ARG A 339 -24.46 3.21 -18.19
C ARG A 339 -24.25 2.89 -19.66
N GLU A 340 -24.05 1.63 -20.04
CA GLU A 340 -23.93 1.19 -21.44
C GLU A 340 -22.75 1.80 -22.21
N ALA A 341 -21.74 2.34 -21.51
CA ALA A 341 -20.53 2.86 -22.12
C ALA A 341 -19.68 1.76 -22.80
N PHE A 342 -19.94 0.48 -22.50
CA PHE A 342 -19.34 -0.67 -23.20
C PHE A 342 -20.15 -1.19 -24.39
N THR A 343 -21.30 -0.58 -24.68
CA THR A 343 -22.20 -1.01 -25.77
C THR A 343 -22.27 0.09 -26.83
N PRO A 344 -21.39 0.10 -27.87
CA PRO A 344 -21.25 1.22 -28.81
C PRO A 344 -22.57 1.67 -29.44
N ALA A 345 -23.42 0.73 -29.86
CA ALA A 345 -24.71 1.04 -30.48
C ALA A 345 -25.69 1.75 -29.52
N ILE A 346 -25.64 1.46 -28.21
CA ILE A 346 -26.49 2.14 -27.22
C ILE A 346 -25.88 3.50 -26.86
N ALA A 347 -24.57 3.55 -26.64
CA ALA A 347 -23.86 4.79 -26.34
C ALA A 347 -24.01 5.83 -27.47
N GLU A 348 -23.96 5.39 -28.73
CA GLU A 348 -24.23 6.23 -29.91
C GLU A 348 -25.70 6.68 -29.95
N ARG A 349 -26.66 5.78 -29.72
CA ARG A 349 -28.09 6.14 -29.65
C ARG A 349 -28.38 7.16 -28.54
N PHE A 350 -27.63 7.12 -27.44
CA PHE A 350 -27.78 8.03 -26.31
C PHE A 350 -26.94 9.31 -26.43
N GLY A 351 -26.14 9.46 -27.49
CA GLY A 351 -25.23 10.58 -27.62
C GLY A 351 -24.19 10.65 -26.49
N GLN A 352 -23.85 9.52 -25.86
CA GLN A 352 -23.02 9.52 -24.65
C GLN A 352 -21.61 10.06 -24.86
N TYR A 353 -21.10 9.95 -26.10
CA TYR A 353 -19.80 10.49 -26.50
C TYR A 353 -19.88 11.90 -27.09
N GLU A 354 -21.07 12.52 -27.14
CA GLU A 354 -21.22 13.90 -27.57
C GLU A 354 -20.55 14.86 -26.59
N ASP A 355 -20.17 16.04 -27.09
CA ASP A 355 -19.48 17.10 -26.35
C ASP A 355 -18.17 16.68 -25.68
N TYR A 356 -17.54 15.58 -26.10
CA TYR A 356 -16.25 15.11 -25.58
C TYR A 356 -15.13 16.12 -25.87
N PRO A 357 -14.60 16.84 -24.86
CA PRO A 357 -13.65 17.93 -25.08
C PRO A 357 -12.24 17.37 -25.40
N PRO A 358 -11.57 17.84 -26.46
CA PRO A 358 -10.18 17.45 -26.75
C PRO A 358 -9.22 17.75 -25.58
N GLU A 359 -9.46 18.84 -24.85
CA GLU A 359 -8.65 19.21 -23.68
C GLU A 359 -8.80 18.20 -22.53
N PHE A 360 -9.99 17.60 -22.37
CA PHE A 360 -10.19 16.55 -21.37
C PHE A 360 -9.35 15.31 -21.70
N GLU A 361 -9.28 14.92 -22.97
CA GLU A 361 -8.40 13.83 -23.42
C GLU A 361 -6.94 14.10 -23.09
N GLU A 362 -6.45 15.32 -23.38
CA GLU A 362 -5.07 15.72 -23.10
C GLU A 362 -4.73 15.55 -21.62
N TRP A 363 -5.57 16.06 -20.72
CA TRP A 363 -5.33 15.96 -19.28
C TRP A 363 -5.51 14.55 -18.74
N ALA A 364 -6.43 13.77 -19.30
CA ALA A 364 -6.63 12.37 -18.98
C ALA A 364 -5.39 11.52 -19.33
N LEU A 365 -4.85 11.70 -20.53
CA LEU A 365 -3.62 11.05 -20.98
C LEU A 365 -2.43 11.40 -20.08
N LYS A 366 -2.29 12.69 -19.71
CA LYS A 366 -1.26 13.16 -18.75
C LYS A 366 -1.42 12.61 -17.32
N LYS A 367 -2.54 11.96 -17.03
CA LYS A 367 -2.82 11.22 -15.79
C LYS A 367 -2.70 9.71 -15.95
N GLY A 368 -2.31 9.21 -17.12
CA GLY A 368 -2.19 7.79 -17.42
C GLY A 368 -3.51 7.16 -17.88
N LEU A 369 -4.57 7.93 -18.07
CA LEU A 369 -5.84 7.40 -18.55
C LEU A 369 -5.82 7.36 -20.08
N SER A 370 -5.90 6.17 -20.67
CA SER A 370 -5.94 6.02 -22.12
C SER A 370 -7.14 6.73 -22.75
N THR A 371 -7.04 7.10 -24.02
CA THR A 371 -8.15 7.68 -24.81
C THR A 371 -9.41 6.82 -24.75
N GLU A 372 -9.27 5.49 -24.68
CA GLU A 372 -10.43 4.61 -24.53
C GLU A 372 -11.11 4.82 -23.18
N TRP A 373 -10.35 4.82 -22.09
CA TRP A 373 -10.91 4.99 -20.76
C TRP A 373 -11.46 6.39 -20.52
N SER A 374 -10.80 7.45 -21.01
CA SER A 374 -11.30 8.82 -20.92
C SER A 374 -12.66 8.96 -21.60
N LYS A 375 -12.83 8.40 -22.80
CA LYS A 375 -14.12 8.38 -23.50
C LYS A 375 -15.20 7.63 -22.73
N ARG A 376 -14.87 6.51 -22.07
CA ARG A 376 -15.83 5.75 -21.26
C ARG A 376 -16.25 6.48 -19.99
N TYR A 377 -15.33 7.16 -19.32
CA TYR A 377 -15.67 8.05 -18.21
C TYR A 377 -16.60 9.17 -18.65
N TRP A 378 -16.32 9.76 -19.81
CA TRP A 378 -17.22 10.73 -20.41
C TRP A 378 -18.58 10.10 -20.70
N ALA A 379 -18.66 8.95 -21.36
CA ALA A 379 -19.94 8.30 -21.63
C ALA A 379 -20.78 8.00 -20.36
N ALA A 380 -20.13 7.75 -19.23
CA ALA A 380 -20.81 7.43 -17.96
C ALA A 380 -21.15 8.66 -17.09
N HIS A 381 -20.64 9.87 -17.41
CA HIS A 381 -20.75 11.04 -16.52
C HIS A 381 -22.16 11.67 -16.46
N TRP A 382 -23.00 11.41 -17.46
CA TRP A 382 -24.29 12.06 -17.63
C TRP A 382 -25.26 11.78 -16.48
N SER A 383 -26.08 12.77 -16.13
CA SER A 383 -27.23 12.58 -15.24
C SER A 383 -28.44 12.13 -16.05
N LEU A 384 -28.93 10.92 -15.80
CA LEU A 384 -30.07 10.36 -16.53
C LEU A 384 -31.41 10.87 -15.96
N PRO A 385 -32.49 10.89 -16.76
CA PRO A 385 -33.83 11.12 -16.26
C PRO A 385 -34.21 10.14 -15.14
N SER A 386 -34.87 10.63 -14.10
CA SER A 386 -35.41 9.78 -13.02
C SER A 386 -36.49 8.82 -13.52
N ALA A 387 -36.76 7.76 -12.76
CA ALA A 387 -37.85 6.82 -13.07
C ALA A 387 -39.21 7.53 -13.23
N ASN A 388 -39.50 8.54 -12.41
CA ASN A 388 -40.73 9.34 -12.50
C ASN A 388 -40.80 10.15 -13.81
N GLN A 389 -39.68 10.75 -14.24
CA GLN A 389 -39.61 11.40 -15.56
C GLN A 389 -39.80 10.37 -16.68
N GLY A 390 -39.21 9.17 -16.55
CA GLY A 390 -39.47 8.03 -17.43
C GLY A 390 -40.94 7.67 -17.53
N PHE A 391 -41.65 7.60 -16.40
CA PHE A 391 -43.09 7.34 -16.37
C PHE A 391 -43.89 8.46 -17.04
N GLU A 392 -43.55 9.73 -16.81
CA GLU A 392 -44.19 10.84 -17.50
C GLU A 392 -43.97 10.80 -19.02
N MET A 393 -42.75 10.48 -19.47
CA MET A 393 -42.46 10.30 -20.89
C MET A 393 -43.28 9.16 -21.50
N LEU A 394 -43.42 8.04 -20.79
CA LEU A 394 -44.27 6.91 -21.21
C LEU A 394 -45.74 7.34 -21.30
N HIS A 395 -46.29 8.00 -20.28
CA HIS A 395 -47.69 8.45 -20.27
C HIS A 395 -48.01 9.48 -21.36
N ARG A 396 -47.03 10.28 -21.75
CA ARG A 396 -47.16 11.27 -22.83
C ARG A 396 -46.92 10.67 -24.22
N GLY A 397 -46.58 9.38 -24.31
CA GLY A 397 -46.27 8.71 -25.58
C GLY A 397 -44.97 9.21 -26.24
N VAL A 398 -44.06 9.80 -25.45
CA VAL A 398 -42.75 10.27 -25.92
C VAL A 398 -41.76 9.11 -26.04
N ILE A 399 -41.93 8.09 -25.20
CA ILE A 399 -41.15 6.85 -25.24
C ILE A 399 -42.07 5.63 -25.16
N GLU A 400 -41.58 4.49 -25.63
CA GLU A 400 -42.26 3.20 -25.50
C GLU A 400 -41.76 2.38 -24.29
N ALA A 401 -42.46 1.29 -23.96
CA ALA A 401 -42.09 0.41 -22.85
C ALA A 401 -40.65 -0.16 -22.93
N PRO A 402 -40.11 -0.55 -24.10
CA PRO A 402 -38.72 -0.99 -24.22
C PRO A 402 -37.71 0.12 -23.89
N GLU A 403 -38.03 1.36 -24.24
CA GLU A 403 -37.17 2.52 -23.95
C GLU A 403 -37.21 2.88 -22.47
N LEU A 404 -38.37 2.76 -21.82
CA LEU A 404 -38.46 2.87 -20.37
C LEU A 404 -37.64 1.77 -19.67
N ASP A 405 -37.72 0.52 -20.11
CA ASP A 405 -36.91 -0.57 -19.51
C ASP A 405 -35.40 -0.31 -19.65
N MET A 406 -34.98 0.22 -20.80
CA MET A 406 -33.61 0.64 -21.05
C MET A 406 -33.17 1.80 -20.13
N LEU A 407 -34.02 2.80 -19.91
CA LEU A 407 -33.76 3.86 -18.93
C LEU A 407 -33.63 3.31 -17.51
N LEU A 408 -34.57 2.46 -17.08
CA LEU A 408 -34.53 1.85 -15.74
C LEU A 408 -33.29 0.96 -15.56
N ARG A 409 -32.84 0.29 -16.63
CA ARG A 409 -31.55 -0.42 -16.64
C ARG A 409 -30.38 0.51 -16.38
N ALA A 410 -30.29 1.61 -17.11
CA ALA A 410 -29.20 2.57 -16.97
C ALA A 410 -29.22 3.34 -15.64
N LEU A 411 -30.37 3.40 -14.97
CA LEU A 411 -30.53 3.87 -13.58
C LEU A 411 -30.12 2.83 -12.52
N ASP A 412 -29.56 1.69 -12.92
CA ASP A 412 -29.17 0.57 -12.05
C ASP A 412 -30.33 -0.07 -11.28
N ILE A 413 -31.55 -0.04 -11.83
CA ILE A 413 -32.69 -0.72 -11.22
C ILE A 413 -32.60 -2.21 -11.59
N MET A 414 -32.61 -3.08 -10.57
CA MET A 414 -32.52 -4.53 -10.78
C MET A 414 -33.62 -5.02 -11.72
N PRO A 415 -33.33 -5.96 -12.65
CA PRO A 415 -34.30 -6.48 -13.62
C PRO A 415 -35.63 -6.96 -12.99
N PHE A 416 -35.56 -7.56 -11.79
CA PHE A 416 -36.73 -8.02 -11.03
C PHE A 416 -37.74 -6.89 -10.73
N TRP A 417 -37.25 -5.67 -10.48
CA TRP A 417 -38.07 -4.53 -10.08
C TRP A 417 -38.61 -3.73 -11.26
N ARG A 418 -37.94 -3.74 -12.43
CA ARG A 418 -38.31 -2.88 -13.57
C ARG A 418 -39.76 -3.03 -14.00
N LYS A 419 -40.19 -4.26 -14.30
CA LYS A 419 -41.58 -4.56 -14.69
C LYS A 419 -42.59 -4.19 -13.60
N LYS A 420 -42.22 -4.35 -12.33
CA LYS A 420 -43.09 -4.01 -11.18
C LYS A 420 -43.24 -2.50 -11.03
N LEU A 421 -42.14 -1.75 -11.17
CA LEU A 421 -42.14 -0.29 -11.16
C LEU A 421 -42.93 0.28 -12.34
N THR A 422 -42.75 -0.24 -13.55
CA THR A 422 -43.57 0.15 -14.70
C THR A 422 -45.05 -0.13 -14.47
N GLY A 423 -45.40 -1.23 -13.79
CA GLY A 423 -46.79 -1.57 -13.46
C GLY A 423 -47.49 -0.60 -12.49
N ILE A 424 -46.74 0.21 -11.74
CA ILE A 424 -47.28 1.25 -10.86
C ILE A 424 -47.17 2.66 -11.44
N ALA A 425 -46.66 2.81 -12.67
CA ALA A 425 -46.55 4.10 -13.33
C ALA A 425 -47.93 4.72 -13.56
N PHE A 426 -48.91 3.91 -13.97
CA PHE A 426 -50.25 4.37 -14.32
C PHE A 426 -51.10 4.70 -13.09
N ARG A 427 -51.91 5.75 -13.21
CA ARG A 427 -52.87 6.14 -12.17
C ARG A 427 -53.97 5.09 -12.05
N ARG A 428 -54.32 4.76 -10.80
CA ARG A 428 -55.52 3.96 -10.47
C ARG A 428 -56.78 4.82 -10.54
N LEU A 429 -57.94 4.18 -10.69
CA LEU A 429 -59.24 4.88 -10.68
C LEU A 429 -59.43 5.64 -9.37
N SER A 430 -59.91 6.89 -9.43
CA SER A 430 -60.15 7.67 -8.22
C SER A 430 -61.38 7.16 -7.47
N ARG A 431 -61.46 7.41 -6.15
CA ARG A 431 -62.65 7.06 -5.35
C ARG A 431 -63.95 7.70 -5.86
N VAL A 432 -63.83 8.83 -6.57
CA VAL A 432 -64.96 9.52 -7.21
C VAL A 432 -65.36 8.80 -8.48
N ASP A 433 -64.39 8.45 -9.33
CA ASP A 433 -64.65 7.77 -10.59
C ASP A 433 -65.19 6.36 -10.36
N ILE A 434 -64.63 5.61 -9.40
CA ILE A 434 -65.14 4.28 -9.00
C ILE A 434 -66.64 4.35 -8.69
N ARG A 435 -67.06 5.33 -7.88
CA ARG A 435 -68.46 5.52 -7.50
C ARG A 435 -69.34 5.94 -8.68
N ARG A 436 -68.85 6.85 -9.52
CA ARG A 436 -69.58 7.30 -10.72
C ARG A 436 -69.77 6.15 -11.69
N MET A 437 -68.71 5.39 -11.95
CA MET A 437 -68.70 4.23 -12.84
C MET A 437 -69.64 3.12 -12.34
N TYR A 438 -69.65 2.82 -11.04
CA TYR A 438 -70.65 1.91 -10.46
C TYR A 438 -72.07 2.47 -10.62
N GLY A 439 -72.27 3.75 -10.34
CA GLY A 439 -73.58 4.41 -10.44
C GLY A 439 -74.20 4.38 -11.84
N VAL A 440 -73.38 4.32 -12.90
CA VAL A 440 -73.82 4.19 -14.29
C VAL A 440 -73.69 2.77 -14.85
N GLY A 441 -73.33 1.78 -14.02
CA GLY A 441 -73.26 0.36 -14.41
C GLY A 441 -72.01 -0.05 -15.19
N VAL A 442 -70.95 0.76 -15.19
CA VAL A 442 -69.65 0.40 -15.82
C VAL A 442 -68.85 -0.57 -14.95
N LEU A 443 -68.96 -0.46 -13.63
CA LEU A 443 -68.33 -1.39 -12.68
C LEU A 443 -69.41 -2.22 -11.96
N THR A 444 -69.09 -3.49 -11.73
CA THR A 444 -69.82 -4.37 -10.81
C THR A 444 -69.38 -4.12 -9.36
N GLU A 445 -70.12 -4.66 -8.39
CA GLU A 445 -69.77 -4.56 -6.97
C GLU A 445 -68.40 -5.19 -6.65
N ASN A 446 -68.08 -6.32 -7.29
CA ASN A 446 -66.77 -6.97 -7.15
C ASN A 446 -65.65 -6.11 -7.74
N GLU A 447 -65.86 -5.50 -8.90
CA GLU A 447 -64.86 -4.61 -9.51
C GLU A 447 -64.68 -3.30 -8.73
N VAL A 448 -65.72 -2.82 -8.03
CA VAL A 448 -65.59 -1.70 -7.07
C VAL A 448 -64.68 -2.09 -5.90
N TYR A 449 -64.83 -3.32 -5.38
CA TYR A 449 -63.96 -3.86 -4.34
C TYR A 449 -62.51 -3.96 -4.81
N ASP A 450 -62.28 -4.54 -5.99
CA ASP A 450 -60.93 -4.68 -6.56
C ASP A 450 -60.30 -3.30 -6.80
N ALA A 451 -61.04 -2.34 -7.33
CA ALA A 451 -60.55 -0.98 -7.53
C ALA A 451 -60.16 -0.27 -6.21
N TYR A 452 -60.85 -0.54 -5.10
CA TYR A 452 -60.44 -0.03 -3.78
C TYR A 452 -59.20 -0.74 -3.24
N LEU A 453 -59.02 -2.04 -3.49
CA LEU A 453 -57.77 -2.74 -3.16
C LEU A 453 -56.58 -2.14 -3.92
N GLU A 454 -56.75 -1.86 -5.21
CA GLU A 454 -55.70 -1.24 -6.04
C GLU A 454 -55.30 0.17 -5.56
N LEU A 455 -56.20 0.88 -4.89
CA LEU A 455 -55.91 2.17 -4.23
C LEU A 455 -55.13 2.02 -2.91
N GLY A 456 -54.88 0.79 -2.45
CA GLY A 456 -54.13 0.48 -1.24
C GLY A 456 -54.98 0.32 0.03
N TYR A 457 -56.31 0.21 -0.09
CA TYR A 457 -57.14 -0.18 1.05
C TYR A 457 -56.88 -1.66 1.39
N ASN A 458 -56.84 -1.99 2.69
CA ASN A 458 -56.86 -3.39 3.11
C ASN A 458 -58.23 -4.05 2.81
N GLU A 459 -58.31 -5.38 2.83
CA GLU A 459 -59.53 -6.12 2.48
C GLU A 459 -60.77 -5.68 3.28
N ARG A 460 -60.61 -5.43 4.59
CA ARG A 460 -61.72 -5.02 5.46
C ARG A 460 -62.29 -3.68 5.02
N ASP A 461 -61.42 -2.70 4.77
CA ASP A 461 -61.82 -1.34 4.47
C ASP A 461 -62.24 -1.20 3.00
N ALA A 462 -61.66 -1.98 2.09
CA ALA A 462 -62.15 -2.10 0.71
C ALA A 462 -63.60 -2.64 0.68
N ARG A 463 -63.94 -3.69 1.44
CA ARG A 463 -65.34 -4.19 1.56
C ARG A 463 -66.28 -3.11 2.09
N ARG A 464 -65.89 -2.42 3.15
CA ARG A 464 -66.70 -1.33 3.73
C ARG A 464 -66.93 -0.18 2.74
N MET A 465 -65.91 0.18 1.96
CA MET A 465 -66.01 1.21 0.93
C MET A 465 -66.88 0.77 -0.25
N SER A 466 -66.83 -0.50 -0.65
CA SER A 466 -67.75 -1.08 -1.63
C SER A 466 -69.19 -1.03 -1.11
N ASP A 467 -69.46 -1.56 0.08
CA ASP A 467 -70.80 -1.54 0.71
C ASP A 467 -71.35 -0.11 0.79
N PHE A 468 -70.51 0.84 1.21
CA PHE A 468 -70.87 2.25 1.27
C PHE A 468 -71.24 2.80 -0.11
N THR A 469 -70.43 2.50 -1.12
CA THR A 469 -70.65 2.95 -2.50
C THR A 469 -71.96 2.39 -3.06
N VAL A 470 -72.20 1.09 -2.88
CA VAL A 470 -73.44 0.41 -3.29
C VAL A 470 -74.65 1.05 -2.60
N LYS A 471 -74.64 1.14 -1.27
CA LYS A 471 -75.75 1.73 -0.50
C LYS A 471 -76.01 3.18 -0.86
N GLN A 472 -74.96 3.97 -1.08
CA GLN A 472 -75.09 5.38 -1.45
C GLN A 472 -75.74 5.54 -2.83
N ILE A 473 -75.32 4.74 -3.81
CA ILE A 473 -75.90 4.78 -5.16
C ILE A 473 -77.35 4.27 -5.15
N LEU A 474 -77.65 3.17 -4.45
CA LEU A 474 -79.01 2.65 -4.30
C LEU A 474 -79.95 3.68 -3.65
N ALA A 475 -79.50 4.35 -2.59
CA ALA A 475 -80.26 5.42 -1.94
C ALA A 475 -80.56 6.57 -2.93
N THR A 476 -79.59 6.93 -3.78
CA THR A 476 -79.74 7.98 -4.80
C THR A 476 -80.69 7.56 -5.94
N GLN A 477 -80.65 6.29 -6.35
CA GLN A 477 -81.47 5.76 -7.45
C GLN A 477 -82.92 5.50 -7.05
N SER A 478 -83.20 5.09 -5.80
CA SER A 478 -84.53 4.67 -5.37
C SER A 478 -85.60 5.77 -5.48
N LYS A 479 -85.21 7.06 -5.42
CA LYS A 479 -86.09 8.26 -5.38
C LYS A 479 -87.23 8.23 -4.34
N PHE A 480 -87.34 7.16 -3.55
CA PHE A 480 -88.38 6.90 -2.56
C PHE A 480 -87.84 7.33 -1.20
N THR A 481 -88.42 8.39 -0.64
CA THR A 481 -87.84 9.08 0.52
C THR A 481 -88.49 8.64 1.83
N SER A 482 -87.83 8.91 2.97
CA SER A 482 -88.45 8.75 4.29
C SER A 482 -89.77 9.53 4.40
N ARG A 483 -89.94 10.64 3.67
CA ARG A 483 -91.17 11.43 3.63
C ARG A 483 -92.30 10.66 2.95
N ASP A 484 -92.01 9.97 1.85
CA ASP A 484 -92.99 9.17 1.11
C ASP A 484 -93.49 7.99 1.96
N ILE A 485 -92.56 7.35 2.68
CA ILE A 485 -92.87 6.24 3.61
C ILE A 485 -93.78 6.71 4.76
N ILE A 486 -93.45 7.84 5.41
CA ILE A 486 -94.28 8.39 6.49
C ILE A 486 -95.67 8.80 5.98
N SER A 487 -95.75 9.35 4.78
CA SER A 487 -97.03 9.72 4.13
C SER A 487 -97.90 8.47 3.91
N ALA A 488 -97.33 7.40 3.36
CA ALA A 488 -98.03 6.13 3.18
C ALA A 488 -98.51 5.54 4.52
N TYR A 489 -97.67 5.60 5.56
CA TYR A 489 -98.00 5.08 6.90
C TYR A 489 -99.14 5.87 7.60
N THR A 490 -99.07 7.20 7.55
CA THR A 490 -100.11 8.08 8.14
C THR A 490 -101.46 7.95 7.46
N LYS A 491 -101.47 7.65 6.15
CA LYS A 491 -102.68 7.38 5.36
C LYS A 491 -103.17 5.93 5.39
N TYR A 492 -102.63 5.10 6.29
CA TYR A 492 -102.99 3.68 6.43
C TYR A 492 -102.73 2.83 5.17
N MET A 493 -101.85 3.27 4.26
CA MET A 493 -101.50 2.51 3.04
C MET A 493 -100.48 1.40 3.31
N ILE A 494 -99.70 1.53 4.40
CA ILE A 494 -98.74 0.54 4.88
C ILE A 494 -98.85 0.38 6.40
N THR A 495 -98.46 -0.79 6.89
CA THR A 495 -98.42 -1.13 8.32
C THR A 495 -97.20 -0.52 9.02
N ASN A 496 -97.20 -0.55 10.35
CA ASN A 496 -96.06 -0.09 11.16
C ASN A 496 -94.80 -0.93 10.88
N ALA A 497 -94.97 -2.25 10.70
CA ALA A 497 -93.88 -3.16 10.38
C ALA A 497 -93.28 -2.87 9.00
N GLU A 498 -94.10 -2.63 7.99
CA GLU A 498 -93.65 -2.27 6.64
C GLU A 498 -92.98 -0.89 6.61
N ALA A 499 -93.57 0.11 7.28
CA ALA A 499 -92.98 1.44 7.39
C ALA A 499 -91.62 1.39 8.11
N ARG A 500 -91.48 0.56 9.15
CA ARG A 500 -90.22 0.33 9.85
C ARG A 500 -89.16 -0.28 8.93
N SER A 501 -89.50 -1.30 8.15
CA SER A 501 -88.58 -1.92 7.20
C SER A 501 -88.12 -0.91 6.16
N LEU A 502 -89.07 -0.23 5.51
CA LEU A 502 -88.77 0.73 4.45
C LEU A 502 -87.94 1.91 4.95
N LEU A 503 -88.18 2.40 6.17
CA LEU A 503 -87.37 3.47 6.75
C LEU A 503 -85.91 3.04 6.97
N LEU A 504 -85.68 1.79 7.41
CA LEU A 504 -84.33 1.24 7.53
C LEU A 504 -83.65 1.12 6.16
N ASP A 505 -84.39 0.65 5.16
CA ASP A 505 -83.88 0.42 3.80
C ASP A 505 -83.47 1.73 3.10
N VAL A 506 -84.19 2.83 3.33
CA VAL A 506 -83.81 4.17 2.82
C VAL A 506 -82.74 4.87 3.68
N GLY A 507 -82.20 4.19 4.69
CA GLY A 507 -81.05 4.65 5.46
C GLY A 507 -81.37 5.42 6.75
N VAL A 508 -82.61 5.36 7.27
CA VAL A 508 -82.91 5.88 8.60
C VAL A 508 -82.28 4.96 9.66
N LYS A 509 -81.44 5.52 10.53
CA LYS A 509 -80.82 4.75 11.63
C LYS A 509 -81.89 4.09 12.50
N SER A 510 -81.66 2.83 12.87
CA SER A 510 -82.60 2.01 13.65
C SER A 510 -83.07 2.67 14.95
N GLU A 511 -82.17 3.40 15.62
CA GLU A 511 -82.46 4.20 16.82
C GLU A 511 -83.52 5.29 16.61
N ASN A 512 -83.58 5.88 15.40
CA ASN A 512 -84.48 6.98 15.06
C ASN A 512 -85.83 6.49 14.52
N VAL A 513 -85.91 5.28 13.97
CA VAL A 513 -87.13 4.75 13.34
C VAL A 513 -88.29 4.72 14.33
N LYS A 514 -88.03 4.30 15.59
CA LYS A 514 -89.05 4.27 16.64
C LYS A 514 -89.64 5.66 16.89
N PHE A 515 -88.79 6.67 17.02
CA PHE A 515 -89.21 8.05 17.27
C PHE A 515 -90.00 8.65 16.09
N ILE A 516 -89.56 8.36 14.87
CA ILE A 516 -90.23 8.82 13.63
C ILE A 516 -91.63 8.21 13.51
N LEU A 517 -91.76 6.91 13.74
CA LEU A 517 -93.07 6.23 13.68
C LEU A 517 -94.00 6.69 14.80
N LEU A 518 -93.49 6.87 16.02
CA LEU A 518 -94.26 7.43 17.15
C LEU A 518 -94.79 8.83 16.81
N THR A 519 -93.96 9.69 16.21
CA THR A 519 -94.37 11.02 15.76
C THR A 519 -95.45 10.93 14.67
N ALA A 520 -95.33 9.96 13.77
CA ALA A 520 -96.35 9.72 12.74
C ALA A 520 -97.67 9.20 13.35
N ASP A 521 -97.62 8.36 14.38
CA ASP A 521 -98.80 7.89 15.11
C ASP A 521 -99.55 9.03 15.80
N TYR A 522 -98.85 9.93 16.49
CA TYR A 522 -99.47 11.15 17.04
C TYR A 522 -100.15 11.97 15.95
N LYS A 523 -99.54 12.10 14.77
CA LYS A 523 -100.17 12.80 13.63
C LYS A 523 -101.42 12.08 13.12
N LYS A 524 -101.46 10.74 13.15
CA LYS A 524 -102.67 9.97 12.80
C LYS A 524 -103.80 10.23 13.80
N GLU A 525 -103.49 10.20 15.08
CA GLU A 525 -104.46 10.48 16.15
C GLU A 525 -104.99 11.92 16.05
N TRP A 526 -104.10 12.90 15.82
CA TRP A 526 -104.51 14.29 15.63
C TRP A 526 -105.43 14.46 14.43
N ALA A 527 -105.08 13.86 13.28
CA ALA A 527 -105.93 13.91 12.09
C ALA A 527 -107.30 13.25 12.32
N LEU A 528 -107.35 12.15 13.07
CA LEU A 528 -108.61 11.49 13.44
C LEU A 528 -109.46 12.38 14.34
N THR A 529 -108.86 13.00 15.36
CA THR A 529 -109.56 13.91 16.27
C THR A 529 -110.07 15.15 15.54
N ASP A 530 -109.28 15.72 14.64
CA ASP A 530 -109.68 16.89 13.83
C ASP A 530 -110.85 16.55 12.89
N ASN A 531 -110.84 15.36 12.30
CA ASN A 531 -111.98 14.84 11.52
C ASN A 531 -113.25 14.68 12.37
N LYS A 532 -113.13 14.18 13.61
CA LYS A 532 -114.26 14.06 14.55
C LYS A 532 -114.80 15.42 14.98
N ILE A 533 -113.93 16.37 15.31
CA ILE A 533 -114.30 17.76 15.61
C ILE A 533 -115.06 18.37 14.43
N SER A 534 -114.54 18.18 13.21
CA SER A 534 -115.18 18.67 11.98
C SER A 534 -116.56 18.05 11.76
N ALA A 535 -116.74 16.76 12.06
CA ALA A 535 -118.04 16.09 12.00
C ALA A 535 -119.03 16.67 13.03
N ILE A 536 -118.60 16.88 14.29
CA ILE A 536 -119.42 17.47 15.35
C ILE A 536 -119.79 18.92 15.01
N ARG A 537 -118.84 19.72 14.50
CA ARG A 537 -119.09 21.07 14.00
C ARG A 537 -120.20 21.10 12.96
N ASN A 538 -120.17 20.16 12.02
CA ASN A 538 -121.15 20.08 10.94
C ASN A 538 -122.55 19.72 11.49
N LEU A 539 -122.63 18.84 12.50
CA LEU A 539 -123.89 18.49 13.16
C LEU A 539 -124.45 19.65 13.99
N TYR A 540 -123.59 20.40 14.68
CA TYR A 540 -123.97 21.63 15.40
C TYR A 540 -124.49 22.72 14.44
N LYS A 541 -123.75 23.04 13.37
CA LYS A 541 -124.16 24.04 12.36
C LYS A 541 -125.51 23.75 11.68
N LYS A 542 -125.86 22.47 11.58
CA LYS A 542 -127.13 21.99 11.01
C LYS A 542 -128.27 21.94 12.05
N GLU A 543 -128.05 22.45 13.25
CA GLU A 543 -129.01 22.48 14.37
C GLU A 543 -129.47 21.07 14.81
N VAL A 544 -128.71 20.03 14.44
CA VAL A 544 -128.94 18.65 14.89
C VAL A 544 -128.44 18.48 16.33
N TYR A 545 -127.37 19.17 16.69
CA TYR A 545 -126.90 19.31 18.06
C TYR A 545 -127.16 20.72 18.56
N ASP A 546 -127.72 20.84 19.75
CA ASP A 546 -127.72 22.08 20.51
C ASP A 546 -126.36 22.31 21.19
N ASP A 547 -126.17 23.49 21.79
CA ASP A 547 -124.91 23.88 22.45
C ASP A 547 -124.49 22.85 23.52
N SER A 548 -125.43 22.39 24.35
CA SER A 548 -125.16 21.41 25.40
C SER A 548 -124.71 20.07 24.82
N LYS A 549 -125.32 19.63 23.71
CA LYS A 549 -125.02 18.36 23.07
C LYS A 549 -123.70 18.40 22.30
N ALA A 550 -123.41 19.48 21.58
CA ALA A 550 -122.14 19.67 20.88
C ALA A 550 -120.96 19.76 21.87
N ARG A 551 -121.12 20.48 22.98
CA ARG A 551 -120.15 20.52 24.10
C ARG A 551 -119.92 19.12 24.68
N SER A 552 -120.98 18.36 24.93
CA SER A 552 -120.86 17.00 25.47
C SER A 552 -120.12 16.06 24.51
N GLU A 553 -120.38 16.11 23.20
CA GLU A 553 -119.69 15.25 22.23
C GLU A 553 -118.24 15.69 21.99
N LEU A 554 -117.93 16.99 22.07
CA LEU A 554 -116.55 17.49 22.03
C LEU A 554 -115.75 17.09 23.28
N LEU A 555 -116.35 17.18 24.46
CA LEU A 555 -115.72 16.74 25.72
C LEU A 555 -115.47 15.23 25.74
N ARG A 556 -116.29 14.44 25.03
CA ARG A 556 -116.06 12.99 24.81
C ARG A 556 -114.85 12.68 23.93
N LEU A 557 -114.25 13.68 23.29
CA LEU A 557 -112.97 13.54 22.58
C LEU A 557 -111.76 13.79 23.49
N ASP A 558 -111.95 13.82 24.82
CA ASP A 558 -110.94 14.12 25.85
C ASP A 558 -110.22 15.46 25.61
N MET A 559 -110.94 16.43 25.03
CA MET A 559 -110.41 17.76 24.77
C MET A 559 -110.46 18.63 26.02
N PRO A 560 -109.45 19.51 26.26
CA PRO A 560 -109.52 20.48 27.35
C PRO A 560 -110.76 21.37 27.23
N ALA A 561 -111.42 21.64 28.36
CA ALA A 561 -112.66 22.44 28.39
C ALA A 561 -112.49 23.81 27.72
N GLU A 562 -111.36 24.48 27.97
CA GLU A 562 -111.00 25.75 27.32
C GLU A 562 -111.00 25.66 25.78
N ARG A 563 -110.52 24.55 25.22
CA ARG A 563 -110.53 24.34 23.76
C ARG A 563 -111.94 24.09 23.24
N VAL A 564 -112.79 23.41 24.00
CA VAL A 564 -114.21 23.23 23.67
C VAL A 564 -114.92 24.58 23.70
N ASP A 565 -114.66 25.42 24.70
CA ASP A 565 -115.23 26.76 24.79
C ASP A 565 -114.85 27.63 23.59
N VAL A 566 -113.56 27.65 23.22
CA VAL A 566 -113.07 28.38 22.04
C VAL A 566 -113.72 27.87 20.76
N LEU A 567 -113.85 26.54 20.59
CA LEU A 567 -114.52 25.97 19.41
C LEU A 567 -116.00 26.32 19.37
N MET A 568 -116.70 26.25 20.50
CA MET A 568 -118.12 26.59 20.58
C MET A 568 -118.37 28.07 20.38
N GLU A 569 -117.51 28.96 20.91
CA GLU A 569 -117.56 30.40 20.63
C GLU A 569 -117.33 30.68 19.14
N GLN A 570 -116.32 30.05 18.54
CA GLN A 570 -116.08 30.16 17.10
C GLN A 570 -117.26 29.65 16.28
N TRP A 571 -117.89 28.55 16.67
CA TRP A 571 -119.04 28.00 15.95
C TRP A 571 -120.32 28.81 16.17
N PHE A 572 -120.49 29.40 17.35
CA PHE A 572 -121.60 30.31 17.65
C PHE A 572 -121.51 31.60 16.84
N ILE A 573 -120.30 32.16 16.68
CA ILE A 573 -120.06 33.30 15.78
C ILE A 573 -120.39 32.90 14.33
N ASP A 574 -119.89 31.75 13.87
CA ASP A 574 -120.22 31.20 12.54
C ASP A 574 -121.74 30.99 12.34
N GLU A 575 -122.50 30.79 13.41
CA GLU A 575 -123.95 30.56 13.36
C GLU A 575 -124.78 31.86 13.43
N LYS A 576 -124.34 32.84 14.23
CA LYS A 576 -124.97 34.18 14.32
C LYS A 576 -124.80 35.02 13.06
N ASP A 577 -123.72 34.80 12.31
CA ASP A 577 -123.49 35.41 10.99
C ASP A 577 -124.19 34.67 9.83
N LYS A 578 -125.15 33.76 10.11
CA LYS A 578 -126.04 33.23 9.07
C LYS A 578 -126.85 34.40 8.47
N ALA A 579 -126.48 34.82 7.26
CA ALA A 579 -127.30 35.73 6.47
C ALA A 579 -128.76 35.20 6.40
N PRO A 580 -129.79 36.08 6.50
CA PRO A 580 -131.18 35.65 6.34
C PRO A 580 -131.33 34.85 5.04
N ARG A 581 -132.09 33.75 5.08
CA ARG A 581 -132.41 33.00 3.85
C ARG A 581 -133.37 33.82 2.98
N TYR A 582 -132.80 34.64 2.11
CA TYR A 582 -133.54 35.29 1.03
C TYR A 582 -133.92 34.26 -0.04
N TRP A 583 -135.00 34.52 -0.78
CA TRP A 583 -135.28 33.75 -1.99
C TRP A 583 -134.14 33.91 -2.99
N THR A 584 -133.85 32.90 -3.80
CA THR A 584 -132.84 33.08 -4.86
C THR A 584 -133.32 34.11 -5.88
N THR A 585 -132.41 34.71 -6.64
CA THR A 585 -132.76 35.64 -7.73
C THR A 585 -133.80 35.03 -8.68
N GLY A 586 -133.63 33.75 -9.03
CA GLY A 586 -134.59 33.02 -9.88
C GLY A 586 -135.96 32.81 -9.23
N GLN A 587 -136.01 32.51 -7.93
CA GLN A 587 -137.28 32.37 -7.19
C GLN A 587 -138.00 33.72 -7.07
N THR A 588 -137.27 34.78 -6.74
CA THR A 588 -137.81 36.14 -6.59
C THR A 588 -138.43 36.62 -7.89
N LEU A 589 -137.75 36.43 -9.03
CA LEU A 589 -138.29 36.78 -10.34
C LEU A 589 -139.47 35.87 -10.75
N GLY A 590 -139.40 34.58 -10.45
CA GLY A 590 -140.52 33.65 -10.62
C GLY A 590 -141.77 34.11 -9.87
N PHE A 591 -141.64 34.49 -8.59
CA PHE A 591 -142.76 34.97 -7.77
C PHE A 591 -143.33 36.31 -8.23
N ILE A 592 -142.51 37.19 -8.82
CA ILE A 592 -142.99 38.43 -9.46
C ILE A 592 -143.78 38.10 -10.73
N LYS A 593 -143.26 37.21 -11.57
CA LYS A 593 -143.91 36.76 -12.82
C LYS A 593 -145.25 36.08 -12.56
N ASP A 594 -145.30 35.21 -11.56
CA ASP A 594 -146.49 34.46 -11.15
C ASP A 594 -147.44 35.30 -10.28
N LYS A 595 -147.13 36.60 -10.06
CA LYS A 595 -147.90 37.56 -9.24
C LYS A 595 -148.12 37.13 -7.78
N ILE A 596 -147.25 36.27 -7.27
CA ILE A 596 -147.26 35.79 -5.87
C ILE A 596 -146.76 36.89 -4.92
N ILE A 597 -145.85 37.76 -5.39
CA ILE A 597 -145.39 38.95 -4.66
C ILE A 597 -145.51 40.21 -5.52
N THR A 598 -145.62 41.38 -4.87
CA THR A 598 -145.69 42.67 -5.59
C THR A 598 -144.33 43.07 -6.15
N LEU A 599 -144.34 43.91 -7.19
CA LEU A 599 -143.13 44.40 -7.85
C LEU A 599 -142.22 45.18 -6.87
N GLU A 600 -142.83 45.92 -5.93
CA GLU A 600 -142.13 46.60 -4.83
C GLU A 600 -141.51 45.62 -3.82
N ARG A 601 -142.21 44.55 -3.44
CA ARG A 601 -141.62 43.52 -2.55
C ARG A 601 -140.48 42.78 -3.25
N GLY A 602 -140.62 42.52 -4.55
CA GLY A 602 -139.57 41.96 -5.40
C GLY A 602 -138.32 42.84 -5.48
N ARG A 603 -138.47 44.17 -5.65
CA ARG A 603 -137.33 45.11 -5.58
C ARG A 603 -136.63 45.05 -4.23
N LYS A 604 -137.40 45.05 -3.14
CA LYS A 604 -136.84 44.97 -1.79
C LYS A 604 -136.04 43.69 -1.57
N GLU A 605 -136.58 42.55 -2.00
CA GLU A 605 -135.89 41.25 -1.87
C GLU A 605 -134.60 41.21 -2.72
N LEU A 606 -134.62 41.72 -3.95
CA LEU A 606 -133.40 41.79 -4.78
C LEU A 606 -132.36 42.78 -4.22
N THR A 607 -132.80 43.83 -3.53
CA THR A 607 -131.89 44.75 -2.81
C THR A 607 -131.27 44.06 -1.59
N GLU A 608 -132.07 43.30 -0.84
CA GLU A 608 -131.63 42.50 0.31
C GLU A 608 -130.68 41.35 -0.11
N LEU A 609 -130.80 40.84 -1.34
CA LEU A 609 -129.86 39.93 -2.00
C LEU A 609 -128.54 40.60 -2.47
N GLY A 610 -128.43 41.93 -2.35
CA GLY A 610 -127.21 42.68 -2.67
C GLY A 610 -127.11 43.18 -4.13
N TYR A 611 -128.19 43.16 -4.91
CA TYR A 611 -128.19 43.77 -6.24
C TYR A 611 -128.32 45.30 -6.16
N ASP A 612 -127.59 46.01 -7.03
CA ASP A 612 -127.74 47.46 -7.17
C ASP A 612 -129.01 47.83 -7.96
N THR A 613 -129.32 49.13 -7.96
CA THR A 613 -130.52 49.66 -8.60
C THR A 613 -130.58 49.40 -10.12
N GLU A 614 -129.43 49.28 -10.78
CA GLU A 614 -129.33 49.03 -12.22
C GLU A 614 -129.72 47.57 -12.52
N HIS A 615 -129.10 46.62 -11.83
CA HIS A 615 -129.35 45.19 -12.01
C HIS A 615 -130.80 44.81 -11.66
N ILE A 616 -131.35 45.36 -10.57
CA ILE A 616 -132.76 45.17 -10.20
C ILE A 616 -133.68 45.64 -11.33
N SER A 617 -133.36 46.77 -11.95
CA SER A 617 -134.18 47.34 -13.03
C SER A 617 -134.11 46.51 -14.31
N VAL A 618 -132.97 45.92 -14.62
CA VAL A 618 -132.79 44.97 -15.74
C VAL A 618 -133.58 43.69 -15.50
N TYR A 619 -133.46 43.10 -14.31
CA TYR A 619 -134.20 41.89 -13.96
C TYR A 619 -135.71 42.11 -14.00
N LEU A 620 -136.21 43.23 -13.47
CA LEU A 620 -137.64 43.54 -13.53
C LEU A 620 -138.15 43.80 -14.96
N LYS A 621 -137.34 44.40 -15.84
CA LYS A 621 -137.68 44.54 -17.27
C LYS A 621 -137.76 43.20 -17.98
N ALA A 622 -136.94 42.24 -17.60
CA ALA A 622 -136.94 40.89 -18.18
C ALA A 622 -138.08 39.99 -17.65
N THR A 623 -138.80 40.43 -16.61
CA THR A 623 -139.81 39.64 -15.88
C THR A 623 -141.23 40.20 -16.02
N GLN A 624 -141.40 41.37 -16.65
CA GLN A 624 -142.68 41.83 -17.24
C GLN A 624 -142.98 41.06 -18.52
#